data_AF-A0A3M1CTS7-F1
#
_entry.id   AF-A0A3M1CTS7-F1
#
_cell.length_a   1.000
_cell.length_b   1.000
_cell.length_c   1.000
_cell.angle_alpha   90.00
_cell.angle_beta   90.00
_cell.angle_gamma   90.00
#
_symmetry.space_group_name_H-M   'P 1'
#
loop_
_entity.id
_entity.type
_entity.pdbx_description
1 polymer ?
#
loop_
_entity_poly.entity_id
_entity_poly.type
_entity_poly.pdbx_seq_one_letter_code
_entity_poly.pdbx_strand_id
1 'polypeptide(L)'
;MATASNGERATAWEDVRPGHARVLLDAPGGAPPAPSGWWVVRVRCDGPPRMLGPVHDARRQVDRLVGARTPVVELAADRLRSGLRRRLLGEDAVEGWPEDGDLVAELNRLADSVDGPAALVFDAVDAADAATLAFLLRVLARPGWLRPAVVLAVRGQPSGQVRTLVDAVSRAEGEGAVRRLESPEPPPAPPAELPPLPFDTAQVLRAAA
;
A
#
# COMPACT_ATOMS: atom_id res chain seq x y z
N MET A 1 19.46 11.78 7.49
CA MET A 1 18.08 11.65 7.97
C MET A 1 17.27 12.80 7.39
N ALA A 2 16.59 12.59 6.28
CA ALA A 2 15.78 13.62 5.64
C ALA A 2 14.44 13.76 6.40
N THR A 3 14.23 14.93 7.01
CA THR A 3 12.94 15.34 7.52
C THR A 3 12.01 15.60 6.34
N ALA A 4 11.28 14.57 5.89
CA ALA A 4 10.11 14.78 5.05
C ALA A 4 9.25 15.85 5.72
N SER A 5 8.98 16.92 4.97
CA SER A 5 8.38 18.15 5.48
C SER A 5 7.08 17.84 6.22
N ASN A 6 6.85 18.53 7.35
CA ASN A 6 5.67 18.26 8.18
C ASN A 6 4.34 18.54 7.42
N GLY A 7 4.40 19.29 6.32
CA GLY A 7 3.25 19.62 5.46
C GLY A 7 2.79 18.48 4.55
N GLU A 8 3.70 17.73 3.92
CA GLU A 8 3.33 16.58 3.06
C GLU A 8 2.69 15.42 3.82
N ARG A 9 2.97 15.34 5.14
CA ARG A 9 2.42 14.28 6.01
C ARG A 9 0.95 14.50 6.31
N ALA A 10 0.52 15.75 6.46
CA ALA A 10 -0.86 16.11 6.77
C ALA A 10 -1.77 15.87 5.55
N THR A 11 -1.33 16.33 4.37
CA THR A 11 -2.16 16.32 3.15
C THR A 11 -2.49 14.92 2.62
N ALA A 12 -1.56 13.96 2.75
CA ALA A 12 -1.79 12.60 2.25
C ALA A 12 -2.86 11.82 3.05
N TRP A 13 -3.09 12.19 4.32
CA TRP A 13 -4.00 11.50 5.23
C TRP A 13 -5.29 12.26 5.56
N GLU A 14 -5.36 13.56 5.26
CA GLU A 14 -6.51 14.45 5.54
C GLU A 14 -7.86 13.89 5.05
N ASP A 15 -7.88 13.20 3.91
CA ASP A 15 -9.09 12.66 3.29
C ASP A 15 -9.21 11.13 3.38
N VAL A 16 -8.34 10.46 4.14
CA VAL A 16 -8.38 8.99 4.29
C VAL A 16 -9.50 8.64 5.26
N ARG A 17 -10.42 7.77 4.83
CA ARG A 17 -11.59 7.36 5.61
C ARG A 17 -11.72 5.84 5.64
N PRO A 18 -12.13 5.24 6.78
CA PRO A 18 -12.43 3.81 6.86
C PRO A 18 -13.41 3.38 5.76
N GLY A 19 -13.13 2.26 5.12
CA GLY A 19 -13.95 1.71 4.04
C GLY A 19 -13.76 2.36 2.66
N HIS A 20 -12.88 3.36 2.57
CA HIS A 20 -12.56 4.06 1.32
C HIS A 20 -11.14 3.77 0.84
N ALA A 21 -10.95 3.87 -0.47
CA ALA A 21 -9.65 3.74 -1.11
C ALA A 21 -9.03 5.10 -1.47
N ARG A 22 -7.70 5.18 -1.38
CA ARG A 22 -6.86 6.31 -1.81
C ARG A 22 -5.64 5.82 -2.56
N VAL A 23 -5.27 6.55 -3.61
CA VAL A 23 -4.05 6.31 -4.39
C VAL A 23 -3.11 7.50 -4.21
N LEU A 24 -1.86 7.21 -3.89
CA LEU A 24 -0.77 8.17 -3.85
C LEU A 24 0.16 7.90 -5.04
N LEU A 25 0.24 8.83 -5.98
CA LEU A 25 1.15 8.79 -7.13
C LEU A 25 2.48 9.45 -6.79
N ASP A 26 3.53 9.05 -7.50
CA ASP A 26 4.89 9.59 -7.35
C ASP A 26 5.41 9.47 -5.91
N ALA A 27 5.15 8.30 -5.30
CA ALA A 27 5.50 7.94 -3.93
C ALA A 27 6.65 6.91 -3.88
N PRO A 28 7.90 7.28 -4.26
CA PRO A 28 9.01 6.33 -4.37
C PRO A 28 9.38 5.65 -3.04
N GLY A 29 9.19 6.35 -1.92
CA GLY A 29 9.39 5.85 -0.56
C GLY A 29 8.18 5.12 0.04
N GLY A 30 7.09 4.96 -0.72
CA GLY A 30 5.80 4.50 -0.20
C GLY A 30 4.97 5.63 0.41
N ALA A 31 3.84 5.27 1.02
CA ALA A 31 2.97 6.24 1.67
C ALA A 31 3.66 6.88 2.90
N PRO A 32 3.43 8.17 3.17
CA PRO A 32 3.99 8.81 4.36
C PRO A 32 3.49 8.13 5.65
N PRO A 33 4.19 8.28 6.79
CA PRO A 33 3.73 7.75 8.06
C PRO A 33 2.34 8.27 8.40
N ALA A 34 1.48 7.41 8.95
CA ALA A 34 0.13 7.80 9.34
C ALA A 34 0.14 8.73 10.56
N PRO A 35 -0.87 9.60 10.70
CA PRO A 35 -1.08 10.39 11.91
C PRO A 35 -1.25 9.49 13.14
N SER A 36 -0.98 10.06 14.32
CA SER A 36 -1.24 9.38 15.60
C SER A 36 -2.70 8.95 15.72
N GLY A 37 -2.94 7.76 16.27
CA GLY A 37 -4.28 7.19 16.47
C GLY A 37 -4.75 6.26 15.36
N TRP A 38 -4.03 6.17 14.23
CA TRP A 38 -4.31 5.18 13.19
C TRP A 38 -3.64 3.83 13.47
N TRP A 39 -4.40 2.75 13.25
CA TRP A 39 -3.90 1.38 13.23
C TRP A 39 -3.53 0.99 11.80
N VAL A 40 -2.24 0.87 11.52
CA VAL A 40 -1.76 0.68 10.16
C VAL A 40 -1.08 -0.67 9.99
N VAL A 41 -1.56 -1.44 9.02
CA VAL A 41 -0.83 -2.58 8.44
C VAL A 41 -0.21 -2.12 7.14
N ARG A 42 1.12 -2.19 7.06
CA ARG A 42 1.88 -1.72 5.90
C ARG A 42 2.61 -2.88 5.25
N VAL A 43 2.39 -3.06 3.95
CA VAL A 43 3.01 -4.12 3.16
C VAL A 43 3.71 -3.55 1.95
N ARG A 44 4.84 -4.17 1.60
CA ARG A 44 5.60 -3.85 0.40
C ARG A 44 5.19 -4.79 -0.73
N CYS A 45 4.85 -4.21 -1.87
CA CYS A 45 4.50 -4.96 -3.08
C CYS A 45 5.70 -5.37 -3.93
N ASP A 46 6.89 -4.83 -3.65
CA ASP A 46 8.14 -5.09 -4.39
C ASP A 46 9.00 -6.21 -3.77
N GLY A 47 8.37 -7.11 -3.02
CA GLY A 47 9.03 -8.29 -2.45
C GLY A 47 9.23 -9.43 -3.46
N PRO A 48 9.76 -10.58 -3.02
CA PRO A 48 9.90 -11.76 -3.87
C PRO A 48 8.56 -12.15 -4.53
N PRO A 49 8.56 -12.51 -5.83
CA PRO A 49 7.34 -12.78 -6.57
C PRO A 49 6.62 -13.99 -5.99
N ARG A 50 5.42 -13.76 -5.48
CA ARG A 50 4.53 -14.78 -4.92
C ARG A 50 3.10 -14.39 -5.27
N MET A 51 2.30 -15.34 -5.74
CA MET A 51 0.90 -15.09 -6.03
C MET A 51 0.20 -14.56 -4.77
N LEU A 52 -0.45 -13.39 -4.87
CA LEU A 52 -1.10 -12.72 -3.73
C LEU A 52 -0.15 -12.40 -2.56
N GLY A 53 1.16 -12.31 -2.82
CA GLY A 53 2.18 -12.15 -1.78
C GLY A 53 1.88 -11.01 -0.80
N PRO A 54 1.68 -9.77 -1.30
CA PRO A 54 1.35 -8.61 -0.45
C PRO A 54 0.05 -8.78 0.35
N VAL A 55 -0.98 -9.40 -0.21
CA VAL A 55 -2.25 -9.65 0.48
C VAL A 55 -2.06 -10.63 1.64
N HIS A 56 -1.34 -11.72 1.40
CA HIS A 56 -1.01 -12.68 2.45
C HIS A 56 -0.09 -12.08 3.51
N ASP A 57 0.81 -11.18 3.14
CA ASP A 57 1.66 -10.45 4.09
C ASP A 57 0.81 -9.53 4.98
N ALA A 58 -0.19 -8.84 4.40
CA ALA A 58 -1.11 -7.96 5.13
C ALA A 58 -1.93 -8.76 6.14
N ARG A 59 -2.52 -9.88 5.69
CA ARG A 59 -3.23 -10.83 6.54
C ARG A 59 -2.40 -11.33 7.71
N ARG A 60 -1.14 -11.76 7.47
CA ARG A 60 -0.23 -12.19 8.56
C ARG A 60 0.12 -11.07 9.52
N GLN A 61 0.15 -9.82 9.07
CA GLN A 61 0.33 -8.67 9.96
C GLN A 61 -0.92 -8.38 10.80
N VAL A 62 -2.10 -8.42 10.18
CA VAL A 62 -3.39 -8.31 10.89
C VAL A 62 -3.50 -9.39 11.95
N ASP A 63 -3.24 -10.65 11.61
CA ASP A 63 -3.31 -11.77 12.55
C ASP A 63 -2.37 -11.61 13.74
N ARG A 64 -1.17 -11.05 13.54
CA ARG A 64 -0.24 -10.76 14.64
C ARG A 64 -0.74 -9.61 15.52
N LEU A 65 -1.30 -8.56 14.93
CA LEU A 65 -1.81 -7.40 15.67
C LEU A 65 -3.06 -7.75 16.47
N VAL A 66 -3.99 -8.50 15.88
CA VAL A 66 -5.21 -8.99 16.55
C VAL A 66 -4.83 -10.05 17.58
N GLY A 67 -3.98 -11.01 17.20
CA GLY A 67 -3.50 -12.09 18.07
C GLY A 67 -2.76 -11.62 19.33
N ALA A 68 -2.05 -10.51 19.26
CA ALA A 68 -1.38 -9.92 20.42
C ALA A 68 -2.36 -9.27 21.42
N ARG A 69 -3.62 -9.05 21.04
CA ARG A 69 -4.60 -8.28 21.82
C ARG A 69 -5.76 -9.11 22.32
N THR A 70 -6.10 -10.18 21.61
CA THR A 70 -7.24 -11.04 21.95
C THR A 70 -6.78 -12.22 22.81
N PRO A 71 -7.39 -12.48 23.97
CA PRO A 71 -7.18 -13.71 24.72
C PRO A 71 -7.45 -14.94 23.84
N VAL A 72 -6.64 -16.00 23.97
CA VAL A 72 -6.67 -17.19 23.09
C VAL A 72 -8.07 -17.82 22.94
N VAL A 73 -8.91 -17.70 23.97
CA VAL A 73 -10.27 -18.26 23.99
C VAL A 73 -11.23 -17.54 23.04
N GLU A 74 -11.14 -16.20 22.93
CA GLU A 74 -11.99 -15.42 22.02
C GLU A 74 -11.60 -15.65 20.55
N LEU A 75 -10.30 -15.79 20.29
CA LEU A 75 -9.76 -16.16 18.97
C LEU A 75 -10.23 -17.54 18.49
N ALA A 76 -10.47 -18.48 19.41
CA ALA A 76 -11.03 -19.78 19.09
C ALA A 76 -12.53 -19.68 18.78
N ALA A 77 -13.27 -18.89 19.54
CA ALA A 77 -14.71 -18.68 19.35
C ALA A 77 -15.02 -18.03 17.99
N ASP A 78 -14.24 -17.02 17.56
CA ASP A 78 -14.46 -16.37 16.27
C ASP A 78 -14.16 -17.28 15.09
N ARG A 79 -13.11 -18.10 15.17
CA ARG A 79 -12.81 -19.11 14.13
C ARG A 79 -13.95 -20.13 14.01
N LEU A 80 -14.52 -20.56 15.14
CA LEU A 80 -15.66 -21.48 15.17
C LEU A 80 -16.92 -20.83 14.58
N ARG A 81 -17.21 -19.56 14.90
CA ARG A 81 -18.37 -18.84 14.34
C ARG A 81 -18.26 -18.67 12.83
N SER A 82 -17.09 -18.27 12.33
CA SER A 82 -16.85 -18.13 10.89
C SER A 82 -16.97 -19.47 10.17
N GLY A 83 -16.42 -20.54 10.73
CA GLY A 83 -16.54 -21.89 10.17
C GLY A 83 -17.97 -22.45 10.21
N LEU A 84 -18.73 -22.15 11.27
CA LEU A 84 -20.12 -22.57 11.40
C LEU A 84 -21.04 -21.82 10.42
N ARG A 85 -20.80 -20.51 10.21
CA ARG A 85 -21.52 -19.71 9.21
C ARG A 85 -21.35 -20.29 7.80
N ARG A 86 -20.13 -20.68 7.43
CA ARG A 86 -19.85 -21.33 6.12
C ARG A 86 -20.62 -22.63 5.95
N ARG A 87 -20.60 -23.49 6.97
CA ARG A 87 -21.36 -24.76 6.99
C ARG A 87 -22.86 -24.56 6.87
N LEU A 88 -23.42 -23.55 7.54
CA LEU A 88 -24.86 -23.29 7.50
C LEU A 88 -25.32 -22.66 6.18
N LEU A 89 -24.42 -22.02 5.43
CA LEU A 89 -24.70 -21.44 4.11
C LEU A 89 -24.45 -22.41 2.95
N GLY A 90 -24.06 -23.67 3.22
CA GLY A 90 -23.79 -24.66 2.18
C GLY A 90 -22.53 -24.39 1.36
N GLU A 91 -21.62 -23.57 1.88
CA GLU A 91 -20.28 -23.37 1.31
C GLU A 91 -19.40 -24.55 1.73
N ASP A 92 -19.71 -25.73 1.19
CA ASP A 92 -18.89 -26.92 1.41
C ASP A 92 -17.49 -26.69 0.84
N ALA A 93 -16.50 -26.92 1.71
CA ALA A 93 -15.09 -26.75 1.45
C ALA A 93 -14.63 -27.65 0.31
N VAL A 94 -14.67 -27.13 -0.91
CA VAL A 94 -13.70 -27.52 -1.94
C VAL A 94 -12.34 -27.09 -1.40
N GLU A 95 -11.32 -27.96 -1.49
CA GLU A 95 -9.90 -27.63 -1.24
C GLU A 95 -9.42 -26.58 -2.28
N GLY A 96 -9.99 -25.39 -2.21
CA GLY A 96 -9.74 -24.25 -3.06
C GLY A 96 -8.96 -23.20 -2.29
N TRP A 97 -8.21 -22.40 -3.04
CA TRP A 97 -7.66 -21.15 -2.56
C TRP A 97 -8.75 -20.33 -1.83
N PRO A 98 -8.41 -19.65 -0.73
CA PRO A 98 -9.42 -18.87 0.00
C PRO A 98 -10.11 -17.92 -0.96
N GLU A 99 -11.44 -17.99 -1.00
CA GLU A 99 -12.22 -17.07 -1.80
C GLU A 99 -11.94 -15.64 -1.35
N ASP A 100 -12.09 -14.66 -2.25
CA ASP A 100 -11.81 -13.26 -1.92
C ASP A 100 -12.53 -12.81 -0.62
N GLY A 101 -13.72 -13.37 -0.34
CA GLY A 101 -14.48 -13.13 0.88
C GLY A 101 -13.79 -13.57 2.16
N ASP A 102 -13.08 -14.71 2.17
CA ASP A 102 -12.31 -15.18 3.32
C ASP A 102 -11.17 -14.22 3.63
N LEU A 103 -10.40 -13.82 2.59
CA LEU A 103 -9.31 -12.86 2.75
C LEU A 103 -9.80 -11.49 3.22
N VAL A 104 -10.90 -10.99 2.67
CA VAL A 104 -11.52 -9.73 3.08
C VAL A 104 -12.01 -9.80 4.52
N ALA A 105 -12.64 -10.90 4.94
CA ALA A 105 -13.08 -11.09 6.32
C ALA A 105 -11.90 -11.06 7.30
N GLU A 106 -10.79 -11.71 6.96
CA GLU A 106 -9.59 -11.69 7.80
C GLU A 106 -8.95 -10.31 7.89
N LEU A 107 -8.89 -9.56 6.78
CA LEU A 107 -8.39 -8.18 6.77
C LEU A 107 -9.29 -7.23 7.57
N ASN A 108 -10.61 -7.44 7.51
CA ASN A 108 -11.58 -6.64 8.26
C ASN A 108 -11.47 -6.81 9.78
N ARG A 109 -10.92 -7.93 10.26
CA ARG A 109 -10.64 -8.11 11.70
C ARG A 109 -9.78 -7.01 12.28
N LEU A 110 -8.92 -6.37 11.48
CA LEU A 110 -8.13 -5.23 11.93
C LEU A 110 -9.05 -4.10 12.43
N ALA A 111 -10.06 -3.71 11.65
CA ALA A 111 -10.97 -2.64 12.01
C ALA A 111 -11.92 -3.02 13.17
N ASP A 112 -12.17 -4.32 13.36
CA ASP A 112 -13.00 -4.83 14.46
C ASP A 112 -12.28 -4.92 15.80
N SER A 113 -10.96 -5.07 15.78
CA SER A 113 -10.18 -5.42 16.97
C SER A 113 -9.40 -4.24 17.56
N VAL A 114 -9.60 -3.02 17.04
CA VAL A 114 -8.83 -1.84 17.45
C VAL A 114 -9.74 -0.67 17.76
N ASP A 115 -9.40 0.07 18.82
CA ASP A 115 -10.04 1.34 19.12
C ASP A 115 -9.40 2.44 18.25
N GLY A 116 -10.12 2.87 17.21
CA GLY A 116 -9.71 3.95 16.31
C GLY A 116 -9.73 3.58 14.83
N PRO A 117 -9.37 4.51 13.93
CA PRO A 117 -9.34 4.27 12.50
C PRO A 117 -8.23 3.26 12.14
N ALA A 118 -8.53 2.38 11.19
CA ALA A 118 -7.59 1.37 10.69
C ALA A 118 -7.32 1.58 9.19
N ALA A 119 -6.10 1.29 8.75
CA ALA A 119 -5.71 1.35 7.34
C ALA A 119 -4.82 0.17 6.92
N LEU A 120 -5.03 -0.29 5.68
CA LEU A 120 -4.14 -1.15 4.93
C LEU A 120 -3.35 -0.29 3.94
N VAL A 121 -2.03 -0.28 4.05
CA VAL A 121 -1.14 0.47 3.18
C VAL A 121 -0.35 -0.50 2.32
N PHE A 122 -0.53 -0.41 1.01
CA PHE A 122 0.25 -1.15 0.02
C PHE A 122 1.25 -0.19 -0.62
N ASP A 123 2.53 -0.38 -0.30
CA ASP A 123 3.62 0.41 -0.86
C ASP A 123 4.17 -0.23 -2.14
N ALA A 124 4.52 0.59 -3.12
CA ALA A 124 5.06 0.17 -4.41
C ALA A 124 4.12 -0.76 -5.20
N VAL A 125 2.83 -0.38 -5.26
CA VAL A 125 1.77 -1.17 -5.93
C VAL A 125 2.08 -1.44 -7.40
N ASP A 126 2.87 -0.57 -8.04
CA ASP A 126 3.39 -0.76 -9.40
C ASP A 126 4.27 -2.01 -9.58
N ALA A 127 4.82 -2.57 -8.50
CA ALA A 127 5.60 -3.80 -8.49
C ALA A 127 4.79 -5.04 -8.05
N ALA A 128 3.50 -4.89 -7.72
CA ALA A 128 2.67 -5.99 -7.25
C ALA A 128 2.47 -7.07 -8.34
N ASP A 129 2.34 -8.32 -7.92
CA ASP A 129 1.98 -9.41 -8.83
C ASP A 129 0.56 -9.25 -9.40
N ALA A 130 0.33 -9.80 -10.58
CA ALA A 130 -0.95 -9.68 -11.28
C ALA A 130 -2.15 -10.22 -10.47
N ALA A 131 -1.96 -11.24 -9.65
CA ALA A 131 -3.04 -11.77 -8.81
C ALA A 131 -3.40 -10.79 -7.69
N THR A 132 -2.42 -10.12 -7.08
CA THR A 132 -2.64 -9.03 -6.12
C THR A 132 -3.41 -7.87 -6.75
N LEU A 133 -3.01 -7.41 -7.94
CA LEU A 133 -3.73 -6.33 -8.64
C LEU A 133 -5.16 -6.74 -8.99
N ALA A 134 -5.37 -7.97 -9.45
CA ALA A 134 -6.70 -8.50 -9.74
C ALA A 134 -7.57 -8.60 -8.48
N PHE A 135 -7.00 -9.04 -7.36
CA PHE A 135 -7.67 -9.07 -6.06
C PHE A 135 -8.09 -7.66 -5.62
N LEU A 136 -7.16 -6.71 -5.62
CA LEU A 136 -7.45 -5.32 -5.25
C LEU A 136 -8.53 -4.71 -6.14
N LEU A 137 -8.50 -4.95 -7.46
CA LEU A 137 -9.55 -4.51 -8.38
C LEU A 137 -10.93 -5.06 -7.99
N ARG A 138 -11.04 -6.37 -7.74
CA ARG A 138 -12.31 -7.00 -7.36
C ARG A 138 -12.83 -6.51 -6.01
N VAL A 139 -11.92 -6.28 -5.07
CA VAL A 139 -12.27 -5.84 -3.72
C VAL A 139 -12.71 -4.38 -3.69
N LEU A 140 -11.93 -3.50 -4.33
CA LEU A 140 -12.21 -2.06 -4.35
C LEU A 140 -13.39 -1.69 -5.27
N ALA A 141 -13.75 -2.57 -6.20
CA ALA A 141 -14.99 -2.42 -6.97
C ALA A 141 -16.27 -2.61 -6.12
N ARG A 142 -16.16 -3.06 -4.87
CA ARG A 142 -17.28 -3.26 -3.93
C ARG A 142 -17.15 -2.28 -2.75
N PRO A 143 -17.77 -1.09 -2.82
CA PRO A 143 -17.69 -0.10 -1.77
C PRO A 143 -18.05 -0.66 -0.39
N GLY A 144 -17.25 -0.34 0.63
CA GLY A 144 -17.46 -0.78 2.01
C GLY A 144 -17.20 -2.27 2.29
N TRP A 145 -16.75 -3.05 1.30
CA TRP A 145 -16.45 -4.47 1.53
C TRP A 145 -15.21 -4.68 2.38
N LEU A 146 -14.16 -3.87 2.16
CA LEU A 146 -13.12 -3.64 3.16
C LEU A 146 -13.56 -2.52 4.11
N ARG A 147 -13.33 -2.72 5.40
CA ARG A 147 -13.64 -1.77 6.47
C ARG A 147 -12.47 -0.89 6.88
N PRO A 148 -11.22 -1.37 6.94
CA PRO A 148 -10.07 -0.47 7.00
C PRO A 148 -10.04 0.44 5.78
N ALA A 149 -9.48 1.63 5.92
CA ALA A 149 -9.11 2.45 4.77
C ALA A 149 -8.04 1.71 3.94
N VAL A 150 -8.02 1.93 2.63
CA VAL A 150 -6.98 1.35 1.75
C VAL A 150 -6.16 2.48 1.14
N VAL A 151 -4.84 2.45 1.33
CA VAL A 151 -3.91 3.39 0.74
C VAL A 151 -2.96 2.65 -0.19
N LEU A 152 -2.95 3.05 -1.46
CA LEU A 152 -2.16 2.46 -2.53
C LEU A 152 -1.07 3.46 -2.95
N ALA A 153 0.18 3.21 -2.61
CA ALA A 153 1.29 4.06 -3.03
C ALA A 153 1.96 3.50 -4.29
N VAL A 154 1.99 4.32 -5.34
CA VAL A 154 2.57 4.02 -6.65
C VAL A 154 3.83 4.86 -6.80
N ARG A 155 4.96 4.24 -7.14
CA ARG A 155 6.26 4.96 -7.18
C ARG A 155 6.37 5.99 -8.30
N GLY A 156 5.68 5.74 -9.41
CA GLY A 156 5.72 6.61 -10.59
C GLY A 156 4.40 6.62 -11.34
N GLN A 157 4.47 6.92 -12.64
CA GLN A 157 3.31 7.06 -13.51
C GLN A 157 2.65 5.68 -13.77
N PRO A 158 1.34 5.46 -13.46
CA PRO A 158 0.70 4.13 -13.41
C PRO A 158 0.96 3.18 -14.60
N SER A 159 0.10 2.95 -15.58
CA SER A 159 0.28 1.97 -16.70
C SER A 159 -0.18 0.54 -16.41
N GLY A 160 -0.52 -0.19 -17.47
CA GLY A 160 -1.03 -1.56 -17.40
C GLY A 160 -2.19 -1.74 -16.42
N GLN A 161 -2.16 -2.83 -15.65
CA GLN A 161 -3.18 -3.13 -14.64
C GLN A 161 -3.20 -2.11 -13.49
N VAL A 162 -2.08 -1.45 -13.21
CA VAL A 162 -1.99 -0.39 -12.19
C VAL A 162 -2.80 0.82 -12.63
N ARG A 163 -2.73 1.21 -13.92
CA ARG A 163 -3.63 2.23 -14.50
C ARG A 163 -5.09 1.87 -14.25
N THR A 164 -5.48 0.64 -14.59
CA THR A 164 -6.86 0.16 -14.40
C THR A 164 -7.29 0.23 -12.94
N LEU A 165 -6.40 -0.10 -12.00
CA LEU A 165 -6.65 0.01 -10.56
C LEU A 165 -6.85 1.47 -10.12
N VAL A 166 -5.99 2.38 -10.57
CA VAL A 166 -6.11 3.81 -10.28
C VAL A 166 -7.41 4.38 -10.84
N ASP A 167 -7.75 4.04 -12.08
CA ASP A 167 -8.99 4.48 -12.74
C ASP A 167 -10.24 3.90 -12.05
N ALA A 168 -10.15 2.67 -11.52
CA ALA A 168 -11.24 2.08 -10.74
C ALA A 168 -11.45 2.84 -9.41
N VAL A 169 -10.37 3.16 -8.70
CA VAL A 169 -10.45 3.95 -7.45
C VAL A 169 -10.98 5.35 -7.73
N SER A 170 -10.47 6.04 -8.76
CA SER A 170 -10.94 7.38 -9.14
C SER A 170 -12.45 7.39 -9.47
N ARG A 171 -12.95 6.38 -10.18
CA ARG A 171 -14.39 6.25 -10.48
C ARG A 171 -15.24 5.94 -9.25
N ALA A 172 -14.76 5.11 -8.34
CA ALA A 172 -15.52 4.70 -7.16
C ALA A 172 -15.55 5.78 -6.07
N GLU A 173 -14.46 6.51 -5.91
CA GLU A 173 -14.20 7.40 -4.75
C GLU A 173 -14.12 8.89 -5.13
N GLY A 174 -14.16 9.20 -6.43
CA GLY A 174 -14.01 10.54 -6.99
C GLY A 174 -12.56 10.93 -7.28
N GLU A 175 -12.36 12.02 -8.03
CA GLU A 175 -11.02 12.49 -8.46
C GLU A 175 -10.09 12.81 -7.27
N GLY A 176 -10.65 13.28 -6.16
CA GLY A 176 -9.89 13.55 -4.93
C GLY A 176 -9.28 12.30 -4.27
N ALA A 177 -9.66 11.10 -4.70
CA ALA A 177 -9.11 9.85 -4.21
C ALA A 177 -7.70 9.55 -4.76
N VAL A 178 -7.30 10.22 -5.84
CA VAL A 178 -5.99 10.08 -6.45
C VAL A 178 -5.20 11.37 -6.18
N ARG A 179 -4.15 11.25 -5.37
CA ARG A 179 -3.28 12.38 -5.01
C ARG A 179 -1.89 12.12 -5.56
N ARG A 180 -1.29 13.12 -6.20
CA ARG A 180 0.13 13.10 -6.54
C ARG A 180 0.89 13.68 -5.36
N LEU A 181 1.85 12.93 -4.83
CA LEU A 181 2.80 13.47 -3.87
C LEU A 181 3.81 14.32 -4.63
N GLU A 182 4.10 15.50 -4.14
CA GLU A 182 5.22 16.28 -4.64
C GLU A 182 6.48 15.49 -4.30
N SER A 183 7.23 15.06 -5.31
CA SER A 183 8.57 14.56 -5.06
C SER A 183 9.44 15.79 -4.73
N PRO A 184 10.22 15.77 -3.64
CA PRO A 184 11.20 16.82 -3.42
C PRO A 184 12.11 16.86 -4.64
N GLU A 185 12.12 18.00 -5.33
CA GLU A 185 12.99 18.21 -6.49
C GLU A 185 14.42 17.84 -6.06
N PRO A 186 15.09 16.91 -6.78
CA PRO A 186 16.45 16.56 -6.43
C PRO A 186 17.27 17.86 -6.44
N PRO A 187 18.04 18.16 -5.38
CA PRO A 187 18.86 19.36 -5.37
C PRO A 187 19.72 19.35 -6.64
N PRO A 188 19.89 20.51 -7.32
CA PRO A 188 20.66 20.57 -8.54
C PRO A 188 22.00 19.89 -8.30
N ALA A 189 22.31 18.90 -9.14
CA ALA A 189 23.57 18.18 -9.04
C ALA A 189 24.70 19.22 -8.96
N PRO A 190 25.64 19.11 -8.01
CA PRO A 190 26.79 20.01 -8.00
C PRO A 190 27.43 19.94 -9.40
N PRO A 191 27.84 21.08 -9.98
CA PRO A 191 28.50 21.08 -11.28
C PRO A 191 29.62 20.04 -11.22
N ALA A 192 29.65 19.14 -12.20
CA ALA A 192 30.64 18.08 -12.22
C ALA A 192 32.03 18.74 -12.13
N GLU A 193 32.71 18.54 -11.00
CA GLU A 193 34.09 18.96 -10.85
C GLU A 193 34.90 18.08 -11.80
N LEU A 194 35.21 18.64 -12.97
CA LEU A 194 36.16 18.02 -13.88
C LEU A 194 37.48 17.88 -13.11
N PRO A 195 38.08 16.67 -13.06
CA PRO A 195 39.37 16.51 -12.41
C PRO A 195 40.37 17.50 -13.04
N PRO A 196 41.25 18.11 -12.23
CA PRO A 196 42.23 19.06 -12.75
C PRO A 196 43.05 18.38 -13.84
N LEU A 197 43.03 18.97 -15.03
CA LEU A 197 43.84 18.49 -16.15
C LEU A 197 45.32 18.53 -15.74
N PRO A 198 46.11 17.47 -16.02
CA PRO A 198 47.55 17.52 -15.87
C PRO A 198 48.12 18.74 -16.62
N PHE A 199 49.16 19.36 -16.04
CA PHE A 199 49.75 20.59 -16.55
C PHE A 199 50.10 20.52 -18.04
N ASP A 200 50.63 19.36 -18.48
CA ASP A 200 51.04 19.13 -19.86
C ASP A 200 49.84 19.12 -20.82
N THR A 201 48.70 18.56 -20.40
CA THR A 201 47.46 18.55 -21.18
C THR A 201 46.85 19.95 -21.28
N ALA A 202 46.93 20.75 -20.22
CA ALA A 202 46.47 22.13 -20.21
C ALA A 202 47.32 23.04 -21.13
N GLN A 203 48.63 22.78 -21.23
CA GLN A 203 49.51 23.52 -22.15
C GLN A 203 49.19 23.24 -23.61
N VAL A 204 48.96 21.98 -23.98
CA VAL A 204 48.61 21.59 -25.36
C VAL A 204 47.28 22.20 -25.78
N LEU A 205 46.27 22.20 -24.91
CA LEU A 205 44.97 22.80 -25.20
C LEU A 205 45.02 24.32 -25.34
N ARG A 206 45.94 25.01 -24.65
CA ARG A 206 46.15 26.46 -24.84
C ARG A 206 46.91 26.83 -26.11
N ALA A 207 47.81 25.96 -26.57
CA ALA A 207 48.57 26.21 -27.80
C ALA A 207 47.74 25.98 -29.08
N ALA A 208 46.57 25.35 -28.95
CA ALA A 208 45.67 25.02 -30.04
C ALA A 208 44.43 25.95 -30.16
N ALA A 209 44.32 26.97 -29.30
CA ALA A 209 43.29 28.01 -29.33
C ALA A 209 43.87 29.33 -29.85
#